data_AF-A0A9D8RBD8-F1
#
_entry.id   AF-A0A9D8RBD8-F1
#
_cell.length_a   1.000
_cell.length_b   1.000
_cell.length_c   1.000
_cell.angle_alpha   90.00
_cell.angle_beta   90.00
_cell.angle_gamma   90.00
#
_symmetry.space_group_name_H-M   'P 1'
#
loop_
_entity.id
_entity.type
_entity.pdbx_description
1 polymer ?
#
loop_
_entity_poly.entity_id
_entity_poly.type
_entity_poly.pdbx_seq_one_letter_code
_entity_poly.pdbx_strand_id
1 'polypeptide(L)'
;WYSYFYGLKYDNMSFGRYACSVEMGGYEAYADYPEYSFIDGIGTMCHEFSHVLGLEDHYDTNYEEDGQSNDPDIWDVMSGGSYQNKSRTPVGYNAFERYTLGFLGTLNYINEEKEYTLNALNTSNEALRLNTKVNKEYFILENRQQSRWDQYLPGHGMLIWRVDSTNTSVWTNNKVNCNPNHNYFELIRAKNGTGASASDPFPGSGKVKEINNETTPSLKTWSGKESDWIISNITESNKVIKFNVLGEMVELESDNEPFESLDITTEDATGLQGVFCKWDLTAATIEATTGYGNGNRVVKINRYGTLTSSKIRKPIKEVTFKFWNAGNNSTTVYFATSTDGGTTWNNQKEASANATKVNVSGNSNVELKYVLDETEPGTLFRIQNKPMTSNIENYIDDITVVYNPGEELPEDNPGTGIQQIYATGAVDNKASQMYNLSGQKVNPSYRGIVIINGKKVINH
;
A
#
# COMPACT_ATOMS: atom_id res chain seq x y z
N TRP A 1 29.48 7.49 29.98
CA TRP A 1 29.57 8.76 29.23
C TRP A 1 30.26 8.56 27.89
N TYR A 2 29.65 9.03 26.81
CA TYR A 2 30.30 9.25 25.53
C TYR A 2 30.48 10.75 25.29
N SER A 3 31.49 11.14 24.52
CA SER A 3 31.54 12.52 24.04
C SER A 3 32.14 12.60 22.65
N TYR A 4 31.76 13.68 21.95
CA TYR A 4 32.22 13.98 20.62
C TYR A 4 33.24 15.12 20.68
N PHE A 5 34.51 14.85 20.37
CA PHE A 5 35.54 15.88 20.32
C PHE A 5 35.73 16.39 18.88
N TYR A 6 35.16 17.55 18.55
CA TYR A 6 35.50 18.22 17.29
C TYR A 6 36.73 19.12 17.46
N GLY A 7 37.71 18.96 16.56
CA GLY A 7 38.86 19.86 16.45
C GLY A 7 39.96 19.70 17.50
N LEU A 8 39.79 18.80 18.47
CA LEU A 8 40.82 18.48 19.46
C LEU A 8 41.88 17.58 18.80
N LYS A 9 43.11 18.09 18.77
CA LYS A 9 44.28 17.39 18.23
C LYS A 9 45.36 17.27 19.29
N TYR A 10 45.94 16.09 19.41
CA TYR A 10 47.14 15.84 20.21
C TYR A 10 48.13 15.09 19.33
N ASP A 11 49.37 15.61 19.20
CA ASP A 11 50.41 15.05 18.33
C ASP A 11 49.93 14.70 16.90
N ASN A 12 49.20 15.61 16.27
CA ASN A 12 48.60 15.45 14.94
C ASN A 12 47.52 14.36 14.81
N MET A 13 47.13 13.69 15.89
CA MET A 13 45.99 12.80 15.91
C MET A 13 44.72 13.55 16.32
N SER A 14 43.62 13.28 15.62
CA SER A 14 42.29 13.80 15.98
C SER A 14 41.58 12.81 16.91
N PHE A 15 40.93 13.34 17.94
CA PHE A 15 40.02 12.53 18.76
C PHE A 15 38.71 12.32 18.01
N GLY A 16 38.23 11.06 17.99
CA GLY A 16 36.93 10.68 17.43
C GLY A 16 35.87 10.55 18.52
N ARG A 17 34.93 9.62 18.31
CA ARG A 17 34.01 9.17 19.37
C ARG A 17 34.78 8.31 20.37
N TYR A 18 34.55 8.52 21.65
CA TYR A 18 35.08 7.68 22.72
C TYR A 18 34.01 7.44 23.77
N ALA A 19 34.15 6.33 24.48
CA ALA A 19 33.29 5.92 25.58
C ALA A 19 34.13 5.73 26.84
N CYS A 20 33.57 6.11 27.98
CA CYS A 20 34.12 5.84 29.30
C CYS A 20 33.01 5.31 30.22
N SER A 21 33.38 4.37 31.08
CA SER A 21 32.48 3.76 32.06
C SER A 21 33.12 3.75 33.45
N VAL A 22 32.28 3.64 34.47
CA VAL A 22 32.70 3.63 35.87
C VAL A 22 33.03 2.19 36.31
N GLU A 23 33.95 2.05 37.25
CA GLU A 23 34.28 0.75 37.85
C GLU A 23 33.35 0.43 39.05
N MET A 24 32.74 1.45 39.65
CA MET A 24 31.87 1.33 40.83
C MET A 24 30.47 1.87 40.57
N GLY A 25 29.47 1.05 40.88
CA GLY A 25 28.05 1.40 40.88
C GLY A 25 27.53 1.67 42.30
N GLY A 26 26.46 2.46 42.41
CA GLY A 26 25.78 2.76 43.68
C GLY A 26 26.46 3.81 44.56
N TYR A 27 27.66 4.25 44.22
CA TYR A 27 28.42 5.21 45.05
C TYR A 27 27.71 6.56 45.21
N GLU A 28 27.19 7.16 44.14
CA GLU A 28 26.49 8.44 44.21
C GLU A 28 25.06 8.31 44.76
N ALA A 29 24.34 7.27 44.35
CA ALA A 29 22.95 7.04 44.79
C ALA A 29 22.83 6.62 46.26
N TYR A 30 23.89 6.04 46.83
CA TYR A 30 23.96 5.57 48.22
C TYR A 30 25.19 6.15 48.93
N ALA A 31 25.49 7.44 48.71
CA ALA A 31 26.66 8.10 49.28
C ALA A 31 26.75 7.99 50.82
N ASP A 32 25.58 7.97 51.49
CA ASP A 32 25.47 7.81 52.95
C ASP A 32 25.45 6.34 53.41
N TYR A 33 25.38 5.39 52.49
CA TYR A 33 25.30 3.95 52.76
C TYR A 33 26.27 3.17 51.86
N PRO A 34 27.59 3.29 52.10
CA PRO A 34 28.63 2.72 51.23
C PRO A 34 28.57 1.20 51.11
N GLU A 35 27.90 0.50 52.03
CA GLU A 35 27.60 -0.93 51.93
C GLU A 35 26.73 -1.31 50.72
N TYR A 36 26.03 -0.34 50.10
CA TYR A 36 25.28 -0.54 48.86
C TYR A 36 26.08 -0.19 47.60
N SER A 37 27.36 0.20 47.73
CA SER A 37 28.26 0.29 46.58
C SER A 37 28.67 -1.10 46.10
N PHE A 38 28.80 -1.28 44.80
CA PHE A 38 29.20 -2.55 44.18
C PHE A 38 30.10 -2.33 42.97
N ILE A 39 30.90 -3.34 42.61
CA ILE A 39 31.62 -3.35 41.33
C ILE A 39 30.58 -3.31 40.20
N ASP A 40 30.65 -2.28 39.36
CA ASP A 40 29.72 -2.12 38.25
C ASP A 40 29.84 -3.29 37.27
N GLY A 41 28.74 -3.61 36.61
CA GLY A 41 28.77 -4.56 35.51
C GLY A 41 29.23 -3.91 34.20
N ILE A 42 29.24 -4.69 33.13
CA ILE A 42 29.70 -4.20 31.82
C ILE A 42 28.63 -3.39 31.06
N GLY A 43 27.39 -3.35 31.56
CA GLY A 43 26.25 -2.78 30.85
C GLY A 43 26.40 -1.32 30.46
N THR A 44 26.84 -0.47 31.39
CA THR A 44 27.14 0.94 31.12
C THR A 44 28.17 1.07 29.99
N MET A 45 29.26 0.29 30.04
CA MET A 45 30.27 0.32 28.96
C MET A 45 29.70 -0.17 27.63
N CYS A 46 28.85 -1.21 27.63
CA CYS A 46 28.20 -1.70 26.41
C CYS A 46 27.34 -0.61 25.75
N HIS A 47 26.49 0.07 26.53
CA HIS A 47 25.67 1.18 26.05
C HIS A 47 26.54 2.30 25.46
N GLU A 48 27.55 2.77 26.20
CA GLU A 48 28.39 3.88 25.77
C GLU A 48 29.26 3.54 24.55
N PHE A 49 29.77 2.32 24.49
CA PHE A 49 30.53 1.84 23.33
C PHE A 49 29.65 1.74 22.09
N SER A 50 28.34 1.51 22.25
CA SER A 50 27.39 1.49 21.12
C SER A 50 27.27 2.85 20.43
N HIS A 51 27.39 3.97 21.17
CA HIS A 51 27.49 5.31 20.57
C HIS A 51 28.76 5.50 19.73
N VAL A 52 29.87 4.89 20.16
CA VAL A 52 31.11 4.87 19.38
C VAL A 52 30.90 4.11 18.06
N LEU A 53 30.10 3.05 18.09
CA LEU A 53 29.75 2.26 16.91
C LEU A 53 28.75 2.95 15.97
N GLY A 54 27.99 3.94 16.45
CA GLY A 54 27.05 4.70 15.61
C GLY A 54 25.61 4.72 16.08
N LEU A 55 25.28 4.05 17.18
CA LEU A 55 23.92 4.02 17.71
C LEU A 55 23.63 5.26 18.54
N GLU A 56 22.36 5.64 18.59
CA GLU A 56 21.86 6.75 19.38
C GLU A 56 21.03 6.17 20.54
N ASP A 57 20.72 6.99 21.53
CA ASP A 57 19.82 6.61 22.61
C ASP A 57 18.43 6.34 22.05
N HIS A 58 17.85 5.23 22.48
CA HIS A 58 16.48 4.86 22.17
C HIS A 58 15.54 5.12 23.34
N TYR A 59 16.01 5.60 24.50
CA TYR A 59 15.13 6.13 25.54
C TYR A 59 14.75 7.59 25.26
N ASP A 60 13.84 8.12 26.07
CA ASP A 60 13.49 9.54 26.06
C ASP A 60 14.62 10.41 26.65
N THR A 61 15.47 11.01 25.81
CA THR A 61 16.67 11.73 26.26
C THR A 61 16.42 13.11 26.87
N ASN A 62 15.24 13.70 26.63
CA ASN A 62 14.81 14.93 27.30
C ASN A 62 13.74 14.69 28.38
N TYR A 63 13.41 13.43 28.65
CA TYR A 63 12.52 13.02 29.73
C TYR A 63 11.17 13.76 29.64
N GLU A 64 10.69 14.30 30.75
CA GLU A 64 9.37 14.94 30.82
C GLU A 64 9.30 16.33 30.16
N GLU A 65 10.37 16.85 29.53
CA GLU A 65 10.37 18.19 28.93
C GLU A 65 9.26 18.34 27.87
N ASP A 66 9.08 17.32 27.02
CA ASP A 66 8.00 17.24 26.02
C ASP A 66 6.90 16.21 26.40
N GLY A 67 7.02 15.62 27.60
CA GLY A 67 6.21 14.50 28.10
C GLY A 67 6.88 13.14 27.89
N GLN A 68 6.74 12.23 28.86
CA GLN A 68 7.44 10.94 28.84
C GLN A 68 6.98 10.03 27.69
N SER A 69 7.92 9.66 26.82
CA SER A 69 7.70 8.67 25.77
C SER A 69 7.66 7.24 26.29
N ASN A 70 6.87 6.39 25.63
CA ASN A 70 6.85 4.94 25.86
C ASN A 70 7.98 4.26 25.08
N ASP A 71 9.22 4.50 25.49
CA ASP A 71 10.43 3.99 24.86
C ASP A 71 10.62 2.46 25.05
N PRO A 72 11.63 1.83 24.41
CA PRO A 72 11.87 0.38 24.52
C PRO A 72 12.13 -0.19 25.92
N ASP A 73 12.47 0.65 26.90
CA ASP A 73 12.79 0.26 28.28
C ASP A 73 13.85 -0.89 28.32
N ILE A 74 13.74 -1.81 29.27
CA ILE A 74 14.70 -2.91 29.47
C ILE A 74 14.80 -3.93 28.33
N TRP A 75 14.04 -3.80 27.25
CA TRP A 75 14.18 -4.66 26.07
C TRP A 75 15.37 -4.29 25.19
N ASP A 76 15.94 -3.11 25.42
CA ASP A 76 16.94 -2.52 24.54
C ASP A 76 18.17 -1.99 25.30
N VAL A 77 19.37 -2.26 24.77
CA VAL A 77 20.63 -1.85 25.42
C VAL A 77 20.86 -0.35 25.29
N MET A 78 20.31 0.28 24.25
CA MET A 78 20.28 1.74 24.06
C MET A 78 19.12 2.42 24.81
N SER A 79 18.43 1.68 25.67
CA SER A 79 17.51 2.17 26.70
C SER A 79 17.87 1.51 28.05
N GLY A 80 16.90 1.14 28.88
CA GLY A 80 17.09 0.60 30.22
C GLY A 80 17.75 -0.78 30.28
N GLY A 81 17.90 -1.48 29.15
CA GLY A 81 18.39 -2.87 29.10
C GLY A 81 19.85 -3.03 29.48
N SER A 82 20.62 -1.94 29.49
CA SER A 82 22.01 -1.92 29.97
C SER A 82 22.12 -2.20 31.48
N TYR A 83 21.10 -1.89 32.28
CA TYR A 83 21.14 -2.02 33.74
C TYR A 83 20.73 -3.41 34.26
N GLN A 84 20.41 -4.34 33.35
CA GLN A 84 19.94 -5.67 33.72
C GLN A 84 20.94 -6.45 34.59
N ASN A 85 20.41 -7.09 35.64
CA ASN A 85 21.19 -7.80 36.65
C ASN A 85 22.32 -6.93 37.25
N LYS A 86 21.99 -5.69 37.62
CA LYS A 86 22.96 -4.68 38.12
C LYS A 86 24.10 -4.48 37.10
N SER A 87 23.73 -4.26 35.85
CA SER A 87 24.62 -4.09 34.69
C SER A 87 25.52 -5.29 34.36
N ARG A 88 25.41 -6.44 35.06
CA ARG A 88 26.27 -7.62 34.83
C ARG A 88 25.82 -8.45 33.64
N THR A 89 24.59 -8.27 33.20
CA THR A 89 24.01 -9.01 32.07
C THR A 89 23.15 -8.04 31.26
N PRO A 90 23.77 -7.05 30.60
CA PRO A 90 23.03 -6.19 29.67
C PRO A 90 22.37 -7.05 28.58
N VAL A 91 21.21 -6.62 28.13
CA VAL A 91 20.51 -7.30 27.04
C VAL A 91 21.34 -7.25 25.76
N GLY A 92 21.17 -8.26 24.90
CA GLY A 92 21.84 -8.24 23.59
C GLY A 92 21.21 -7.19 22.68
N TYR A 93 21.98 -6.73 21.68
CA TYR A 93 21.45 -5.86 20.63
C TYR A 93 20.20 -6.47 19.99
N ASN A 94 19.19 -5.63 19.81
CA ASN A 94 18.01 -5.91 19.02
C ASN A 94 18.36 -5.98 17.52
N ALA A 95 17.42 -6.46 16.70
CA ALA A 95 17.62 -6.70 15.29
C ALA A 95 17.86 -5.42 14.48
N PHE A 96 17.24 -4.29 14.86
CA PHE A 96 17.51 -3.00 14.25
C PHE A 96 18.97 -2.59 14.47
N GLU A 97 19.45 -2.66 15.71
CA GLU A 97 20.83 -2.32 16.07
C GLU A 97 21.84 -3.21 15.37
N ARG A 98 21.62 -4.53 15.37
CA ARG A 98 22.46 -5.47 14.64
C ARG A 98 22.47 -5.20 13.15
N TYR A 99 21.33 -4.84 12.57
CA TYR A 99 21.24 -4.50 11.15
C TYR A 99 22.00 -3.21 10.84
N THR A 100 21.78 -2.16 11.62
CA THR A 100 22.43 -0.85 11.49
C THR A 100 23.95 -0.95 11.63
N LEU A 101 24.43 -1.78 12.56
CA LEU A 101 25.87 -2.03 12.77
C LEU A 101 26.47 -3.08 11.81
N GLY A 102 25.65 -3.70 10.95
CA GLY A 102 26.08 -4.75 10.03
C GLY A 102 26.33 -6.12 10.67
N PHE A 103 26.05 -6.29 11.96
CA PHE A 103 26.20 -7.56 12.69
C PHE A 103 25.12 -8.60 12.35
N LEU A 104 23.97 -8.18 11.83
CA LEU A 104 22.90 -9.08 11.39
C LEU A 104 23.26 -9.78 10.05
N GLY A 105 24.04 -9.10 9.20
CA GLY A 105 24.28 -9.52 7.82
C GLY A 105 23.09 -9.23 6.91
N THR A 106 22.09 -10.11 6.89
CA THR A 106 20.91 -9.99 6.01
C THR A 106 19.63 -9.84 6.82
N LEU A 107 18.82 -8.83 6.49
CA LEU A 107 17.47 -8.65 7.01
C LEU A 107 16.47 -9.16 5.97
N ASN A 108 15.75 -10.23 6.30
CA ASN A 108 14.83 -10.90 5.39
C ASN A 108 13.48 -10.16 5.33
N TYR A 109 12.92 -10.01 4.13
CA TYR A 109 11.65 -9.30 3.94
C TYR A 109 10.45 -10.24 4.03
N ILE A 110 9.38 -9.75 4.61
CA ILE A 110 8.04 -10.31 4.45
C ILE A 110 7.44 -9.71 3.18
N ASN A 111 7.16 -10.55 2.19
CA ASN A 111 6.72 -10.14 0.85
C ASN A 111 5.81 -11.16 0.16
N GLU A 112 5.40 -12.22 0.86
CA GLU A 112 4.51 -13.24 0.33
C GLU A 112 3.62 -13.81 1.45
N GLU A 113 2.45 -14.30 1.05
CA GLU A 113 1.51 -14.96 1.95
C GLU A 113 1.97 -16.38 2.27
N LYS A 114 2.40 -16.62 3.51
CA LYS A 114 2.80 -17.95 3.98
C LYS A 114 2.95 -18.00 5.50
N GLU A 115 3.20 -19.20 6.02
CA GLU A 115 3.74 -19.38 7.37
C GLU A 115 5.23 -19.01 7.39
N TYR A 116 5.62 -18.15 8.34
CA TYR A 116 7.00 -17.81 8.66
C TYR A 116 7.43 -18.51 9.94
N THR A 117 8.70 -18.90 10.01
CA THR A 117 9.36 -19.43 11.22
C THR A 117 10.45 -18.46 11.64
N LEU A 118 10.47 -18.09 12.92
CA LEU A 118 11.40 -17.12 13.49
C LEU A 118 12.12 -17.73 14.72
N ASN A 119 13.39 -18.07 14.52
CA ASN A 119 14.26 -18.62 15.57
C ASN A 119 14.74 -17.51 16.51
N ALA A 120 15.18 -17.89 17.71
CA ALA A 120 15.64 -16.95 18.72
C ALA A 120 16.87 -16.14 18.24
N LEU A 121 16.78 -14.81 18.27
CA LEU A 121 17.77 -13.87 17.74
C LEU A 121 19.19 -14.12 18.27
N ASN A 122 19.31 -14.49 19.55
CA ASN A 122 20.60 -14.74 20.21
C ASN A 122 21.27 -16.08 19.82
N THR A 123 20.58 -16.91 19.02
CA THR A 123 21.10 -18.19 18.49
C THR A 123 21.15 -18.24 16.96
N SER A 124 20.13 -17.71 16.29
CA SER A 124 20.05 -17.73 14.82
C SER A 124 20.59 -16.46 14.17
N ASN A 125 20.61 -15.33 14.89
CA ASN A 125 20.86 -14.00 14.32
C ASN A 125 19.89 -13.64 13.18
N GLU A 126 18.68 -14.20 13.20
CA GLU A 126 17.64 -13.97 12.20
C GLU A 126 16.61 -12.95 12.69
N ALA A 127 16.16 -12.09 11.77
CA ALA A 127 15.05 -11.19 11.94
C ALA A 127 14.31 -11.00 10.61
N LEU A 128 13.07 -10.52 10.69
CA LEU A 128 12.22 -10.26 9.53
C LEU A 128 11.86 -8.77 9.48
N ARG A 129 11.66 -8.24 8.28
CA ARG A 129 11.22 -6.86 8.05
C ARG A 129 9.92 -6.84 7.27
N LEU A 130 8.96 -6.08 7.78
CA LEU A 130 7.70 -5.75 7.12
C LEU A 130 7.77 -4.30 6.64
N ASN A 131 7.76 -4.08 5.33
CA ASN A 131 7.70 -2.71 4.80
C ASN A 131 6.29 -2.15 4.90
N THR A 132 6.18 -0.84 5.15
CA THR A 132 4.91 -0.12 5.05
C THR A 132 4.81 0.62 3.71
N LYS A 133 3.64 1.24 3.47
CA LYS A 133 3.40 2.17 2.35
C LYS A 133 4.12 3.51 2.50
N VAL A 134 4.73 3.79 3.66
CA VAL A 134 5.53 4.99 3.89
C VAL A 134 7.00 4.62 3.75
N ASN A 135 7.66 5.20 2.75
CA ASN A 135 9.09 4.98 2.58
C ASN A 135 9.83 5.41 3.85
N LYS A 136 10.80 4.59 4.28
CA LYS A 136 11.60 4.77 5.51
C LYS A 136 10.86 4.54 6.84
N GLU A 137 9.62 4.08 6.81
CA GLU A 137 8.88 3.58 7.96
C GLU A 137 8.56 2.09 7.76
N TYR A 138 8.93 1.24 8.71
CA TYR A 138 8.84 -0.21 8.58
C TYR A 138 8.81 -0.88 9.95
N PHE A 139 8.43 -2.16 9.98
CA PHE A 139 8.50 -2.97 11.18
C PHE A 139 9.61 -4.02 11.09
N ILE A 140 10.28 -4.30 12.21
CA ILE A 140 11.22 -5.41 12.36
C ILE A 140 10.67 -6.40 13.40
N LEU A 141 10.66 -7.67 13.05
CA LEU A 141 10.22 -8.77 13.90
C LEU A 141 11.44 -9.58 14.34
N GLU A 142 11.56 -9.82 15.65
CA GLU A 142 12.59 -10.66 16.24
C GLU A 142 12.01 -11.57 17.30
N ASN A 143 12.58 -12.77 17.51
CA ASN A 143 12.20 -13.65 18.60
C ASN A 143 13.24 -13.55 19.72
N ARG A 144 12.83 -13.08 20.91
CA ARG A 144 13.69 -12.96 22.09
C ARG A 144 13.34 -14.05 23.10
N GLN A 145 14.38 -14.70 23.62
CA GLN A 145 14.27 -15.82 24.55
C GLN A 145 15.17 -15.58 25.75
N GLN A 146 14.66 -15.82 26.96
CA GLN A 146 15.40 -15.65 28.22
C GLN A 146 16.59 -16.61 28.34
N SER A 147 17.69 -16.25 27.69
CA SER A 147 18.90 -17.06 27.60
C SER A 147 20.09 -16.18 27.21
N ARG A 148 21.29 -16.57 27.65
CA ARG A 148 22.52 -15.80 27.43
C ARG A 148 22.36 -14.37 28.00
N TRP A 149 22.64 -13.34 27.20
CA TRP A 149 22.51 -11.93 27.57
C TRP A 149 21.06 -11.50 27.82
N ASP A 150 20.10 -12.23 27.28
CA ASP A 150 18.66 -11.93 27.43
C ASP A 150 18.04 -12.63 28.65
N GLN A 151 18.85 -13.26 29.52
CA GLN A 151 18.40 -14.08 30.66
C GLN A 151 17.45 -13.35 31.62
N TYR A 152 17.56 -12.02 31.73
CA TYR A 152 16.81 -11.18 32.67
C TYR A 152 15.74 -10.30 31.99
N LEU A 153 15.45 -10.53 30.71
CA LEU A 153 14.30 -9.90 30.06
C LEU A 153 13.01 -10.26 30.81
N PRO A 154 11.99 -9.40 30.81
CA PRO A 154 10.78 -9.64 31.59
C PRO A 154 9.92 -10.79 31.03
N GLY A 155 10.09 -11.13 29.75
CA GLY A 155 9.43 -12.27 29.12
C GLY A 155 10.17 -12.81 27.89
N HIS A 156 9.47 -13.63 27.11
CA HIS A 156 9.96 -14.23 25.87
C HIS A 156 8.87 -14.25 24.80
N GLY A 157 9.27 -14.34 23.54
CA GLY A 157 8.38 -14.37 22.37
C GLY A 157 8.86 -13.44 21.27
N MET A 158 7.98 -13.15 20.32
CA MET A 158 8.24 -12.25 19.21
C MET A 158 8.03 -10.79 19.62
N LEU A 159 9.06 -9.96 19.50
CA LEU A 159 8.94 -8.50 19.56
C LEU A 159 8.72 -7.93 18.16
N ILE A 160 7.99 -6.84 18.09
CA ILE A 160 7.77 -6.07 16.86
C ILE A 160 8.22 -4.64 17.12
N TRP A 161 9.22 -4.20 16.37
CA TRP A 161 9.79 -2.86 16.45
C TRP A 161 9.27 -2.04 15.28
N ARG A 162 8.68 -0.86 15.53
CA ARG A 162 8.46 0.15 14.49
C ARG A 162 9.70 1.01 14.38
N VAL A 163 10.21 1.17 13.16
CA VAL A 163 11.34 2.03 12.84
C VAL A 163 10.88 3.09 11.86
N ASP A 164 11.02 4.35 12.25
CA ASP A 164 10.79 5.51 11.39
C ASP A 164 12.11 6.26 11.21
N SER A 165 12.60 6.29 9.97
CA SER A 165 13.80 7.02 9.57
C SER A 165 13.49 8.14 8.57
N THR A 166 12.22 8.59 8.53
CA THR A 166 11.77 9.68 7.66
C THR A 166 12.41 11.01 8.04
N ASN A 167 12.73 11.21 9.33
CA ASN A 167 13.42 12.40 9.84
C ASN A 167 14.82 12.06 10.35
N THR A 168 15.83 12.21 9.49
CA THR A 168 17.23 11.92 9.86
C THR A 168 17.77 12.84 10.95
N SER A 169 17.24 14.06 11.09
CA SER A 169 17.71 15.03 12.09
C SER A 169 17.50 14.51 13.51
N VAL A 170 16.38 13.83 13.75
CA VAL A 170 16.04 13.28 15.06
C VAL A 170 17.06 12.23 15.50
N TRP A 171 17.44 11.34 14.58
CA TRP A 171 18.50 10.37 14.81
C TRP A 171 19.85 11.05 15.05
N THR A 172 20.31 11.92 14.14
CA THR A 172 21.63 12.54 14.25
C THR A 172 21.81 13.49 15.45
N ASN A 173 20.72 13.91 16.09
CA ASN A 173 20.74 14.77 17.28
C ASN A 173 20.37 14.02 18.57
N ASN A 174 20.32 12.68 18.54
CA ASN A 174 20.01 11.85 19.70
C ASN A 174 18.65 12.17 20.34
N LYS A 175 17.61 12.32 19.52
CA LYS A 175 16.24 12.67 19.93
C LYS A 175 15.20 11.61 19.57
N VAL A 176 15.63 10.36 19.35
CA VAL A 176 14.85 9.28 18.71
C VAL A 176 13.44 9.14 19.31
N ASN A 177 13.34 9.20 20.64
CA ASN A 177 12.07 9.07 21.36
C ASN A 177 11.79 10.25 22.30
N CYS A 178 12.18 11.47 21.92
CA CYS A 178 11.83 12.70 22.68
C CYS A 178 10.38 13.17 22.46
N ASN A 179 9.68 12.65 21.44
CA ASN A 179 8.31 13.06 21.14
C ASN A 179 7.33 11.94 21.53
N PRO A 180 6.57 12.08 22.64
CA PRO A 180 5.66 11.02 23.09
C PRO A 180 4.50 10.75 22.12
N ASN A 181 4.23 11.68 21.19
CA ASN A 181 3.22 11.49 20.16
C ASN A 181 3.77 10.85 18.87
N HIS A 182 5.10 10.69 18.76
CA HIS A 182 5.77 10.14 17.57
C HIS A 182 7.16 9.62 17.92
N ASN A 183 7.24 8.35 18.35
CA ASN A 183 8.51 7.66 18.54
C ASN A 183 9.10 7.21 17.20
N TYR A 184 10.39 7.50 16.98
CA TYR A 184 11.08 7.05 15.75
C TYR A 184 11.63 5.63 15.88
N PHE A 185 11.76 5.11 17.11
CA PHE A 185 12.06 3.70 17.36
C PHE A 185 11.16 3.19 18.50
N GLU A 186 10.14 2.41 18.16
CA GLU A 186 9.09 2.04 19.11
C GLU A 186 8.96 0.52 19.25
N LEU A 187 8.84 0.04 20.48
CA LEU A 187 8.39 -1.32 20.74
C LEU A 187 6.86 -1.38 20.67
N ILE A 188 6.33 -2.10 19.67
CA ILE A 188 4.90 -2.38 19.56
C ILE A 188 4.55 -3.49 20.55
N ARG A 189 3.96 -3.12 21.68
CA ARG A 189 3.66 -4.03 22.80
C ARG A 189 2.33 -4.75 22.58
N ALA A 190 2.34 -6.07 22.61
CA ALA A 190 1.14 -6.90 22.42
C ALA A 190 -0.02 -6.54 23.37
N LYS A 191 0.28 -6.15 24.61
CA LYS A 191 -0.69 -5.53 25.52
C LYS A 191 -0.27 -4.09 25.80
N ASN A 192 -1.22 -3.17 25.61
CA ASN A 192 -1.04 -1.76 25.97
C ASN A 192 -0.62 -1.64 27.43
N GLY A 193 0.50 -0.96 27.65
CA GLY A 193 1.09 -0.71 28.95
C GLY A 193 2.24 0.29 28.84
N THR A 194 2.56 0.92 29.95
CA THR A 194 3.74 1.78 30.12
C THR A 194 4.82 0.97 30.81
N GLY A 195 6.01 0.90 30.21
CA GLY A 195 7.13 0.12 30.72
C GLY A 195 7.14 -1.34 30.26
N ALA A 196 8.26 -2.02 30.55
CA ALA A 196 8.49 -3.37 30.08
C ALA A 196 7.74 -4.44 30.88
N SER A 197 7.18 -5.42 30.17
CA SER A 197 6.39 -6.50 30.75
C SER A 197 6.58 -7.81 29.98
N ALA A 198 6.35 -8.93 30.67
CA ALA A 198 6.25 -10.25 30.05
C ALA A 198 5.11 -10.35 29.01
N SER A 199 4.22 -9.36 28.95
CA SER A 199 3.11 -9.27 28.01
C SER A 199 3.40 -8.44 26.76
N ASP A 200 4.60 -7.86 26.64
CA ASP A 200 5.01 -7.10 25.45
C ASP A 200 5.20 -7.98 24.21
N PRO A 201 5.81 -9.18 24.30
CA PRO A 201 5.98 -10.04 23.14
C PRO A 201 4.69 -10.72 22.68
N PHE A 202 4.66 -11.14 21.42
CA PHE A 202 3.64 -11.97 20.81
C PHE A 202 4.13 -13.45 20.73
N PRO A 203 3.38 -14.45 21.21
CA PRO A 203 2.18 -14.30 22.02
C PRO A 203 2.48 -13.86 23.45
N GLY A 204 3.70 -14.11 23.95
CA GLY A 204 4.15 -13.77 25.30
C GLY A 204 3.20 -14.28 26.39
N SER A 205 3.27 -13.68 27.58
CA SER A 205 2.31 -13.97 28.66
C SER A 205 0.91 -13.41 28.37
N GLY A 206 0.82 -12.39 27.50
CA GLY A 206 -0.43 -11.75 27.09
C GLY A 206 -1.30 -12.60 26.15
N LYS A 207 -0.74 -13.67 25.58
CA LYS A 207 -1.38 -14.61 24.64
C LYS A 207 -2.00 -13.93 23.41
N VAL A 208 -1.42 -12.83 22.94
CA VAL A 208 -1.91 -12.10 21.76
C VAL A 208 -1.35 -12.76 20.50
N LYS A 209 -2.22 -13.34 19.68
CA LYS A 209 -1.81 -14.21 18.57
C LYS A 209 -2.00 -13.58 17.19
N GLU A 210 -2.34 -12.31 17.14
CA GLU A 210 -2.59 -11.57 15.90
C GLU A 210 -2.29 -10.08 16.08
N ILE A 211 -1.94 -9.43 14.98
CA ILE A 211 -1.85 -7.98 14.85
C ILE A 211 -2.15 -7.61 13.39
N ASN A 212 -3.05 -6.65 13.20
CA ASN A 212 -3.50 -6.15 11.89
C ASN A 212 -3.81 -4.65 11.97
N ASN A 213 -4.49 -4.11 10.96
CA ASN A 213 -4.85 -2.68 10.92
C ASN A 213 -5.97 -2.30 11.91
N GLU A 214 -6.76 -3.26 12.37
CA GLU A 214 -7.93 -3.08 13.23
C GLU A 214 -7.66 -3.43 14.72
N THR A 215 -6.53 -4.08 15.02
CA THR A 215 -6.15 -4.39 16.41
C THR A 215 -5.61 -3.16 17.15
N THR A 216 -5.50 -3.25 18.48
CA THR A 216 -4.74 -2.29 19.29
C THR A 216 -3.73 -3.06 20.15
N PRO A 217 -2.41 -2.93 19.90
CA PRO A 217 -1.78 -2.10 18.86
C PRO A 217 -2.06 -2.60 17.41
N SER A 218 -1.71 -1.79 16.41
CA SER A 218 -1.89 -2.10 14.98
C SER A 218 -0.59 -2.01 14.18
N LEU A 219 -0.64 -2.51 12.94
CA LEU A 219 0.43 -2.34 11.93
C LEU A 219 0.27 -1.07 11.09
N LYS A 220 -0.59 -0.12 11.49
CA LYS A 220 -0.75 1.16 10.79
C LYS A 220 0.52 2.02 10.94
N THR A 221 0.81 2.85 9.95
CA THR A 221 1.87 3.85 10.02
C THR A 221 1.50 5.00 10.95
N TRP A 222 2.46 5.86 11.32
CA TRP A 222 2.18 7.12 12.02
C TRP A 222 1.22 8.03 11.27
N SER A 223 1.21 7.97 9.93
CA SER A 223 0.24 8.69 9.09
C SER A 223 -1.12 8.00 8.95
N GLY A 224 -1.34 6.90 9.67
CA GLY A 224 -2.59 6.13 9.65
C GLY A 224 -2.78 5.24 8.43
N LYS A 225 -1.76 5.09 7.56
CA LYS A 225 -1.84 4.19 6.41
C LYS A 225 -1.79 2.73 6.85
N GLU A 226 -2.63 1.94 6.22
CA GLU A 226 -2.78 0.52 6.48
C GLU A 226 -1.61 -0.29 5.92
N SER A 227 -1.17 -1.28 6.70
CA SER A 227 -0.24 -2.33 6.27
C SER A 227 -0.90 -3.22 5.24
N ASP A 228 -0.18 -3.61 4.18
CA ASP A 228 -0.67 -4.61 3.21
C ASP A 228 -0.73 -6.04 3.79
N TRP A 229 -0.24 -6.22 5.01
CA TRP A 229 -0.05 -7.53 5.63
C TRP A 229 -0.70 -7.61 7.00
N ILE A 230 -1.27 -8.77 7.26
CA ILE A 230 -1.77 -9.23 8.56
C ILE A 230 -0.81 -10.28 9.11
N ILE A 231 -0.49 -10.19 10.39
CA ILE A 231 0.22 -11.25 11.12
C ILE A 231 -0.79 -11.96 12.01
N SER A 232 -0.96 -13.27 11.82
CA SER A 232 -1.95 -14.07 12.56
C SER A 232 -1.38 -15.43 12.97
N ASN A 233 -2.13 -16.19 13.77
CA ASN A 233 -1.74 -17.52 14.25
C ASN A 233 -0.34 -17.57 14.87
N ILE A 234 0.04 -16.51 15.62
CA ILE A 234 1.33 -16.46 16.28
C ILE A 234 1.37 -17.53 17.38
N THR A 235 2.31 -18.46 17.26
CA THR A 235 2.51 -19.56 18.18
C THR A 235 3.98 -19.68 18.55
N GLU A 236 4.23 -20.15 19.77
CA GLU A 236 5.56 -20.45 20.26
C GLU A 236 5.63 -21.91 20.67
N SER A 237 6.62 -22.64 20.17
CA SER A 237 6.91 -24.01 20.58
C SER A 237 8.41 -24.24 20.56
N ASN A 238 8.96 -24.84 21.62
CA ASN A 238 10.40 -25.08 21.76
C ASN A 238 11.26 -23.83 21.48
N LYS A 239 10.83 -22.66 21.99
CA LYS A 239 11.49 -21.34 21.80
C LYS A 239 11.52 -20.81 20.37
N VAL A 240 10.81 -21.45 19.44
CA VAL A 240 10.66 -21.02 18.05
C VAL A 240 9.28 -20.43 17.85
N ILE A 241 9.23 -19.27 17.18
CA ILE A 241 7.98 -18.61 16.82
C ILE A 241 7.56 -19.04 15.42
N LYS A 242 6.27 -19.32 15.24
CA LYS A 242 5.61 -19.51 13.95
C LYS A 242 4.41 -18.59 13.83
N PHE A 243 4.20 -18.01 12.67
CA PHE A 243 3.05 -17.14 12.40
C PHE A 243 2.71 -17.14 10.92
N ASN A 244 1.45 -16.85 10.59
CA ASN A 244 1.02 -16.65 9.23
C ASN A 244 1.09 -15.17 8.87
N VAL A 245 1.64 -14.90 7.69
CA VAL A 245 1.45 -13.64 7.00
C VAL A 245 0.40 -13.86 5.93
N LEU A 246 -0.62 -13.01 5.94
CA LEU A 246 -1.66 -12.95 4.92
C LEU A 246 -1.62 -11.54 4.33
N GLY A 247 -1.81 -11.39 3.02
CA GLY A 247 -2.17 -10.10 2.47
C GLY A 247 -3.49 -9.70 3.13
N GLU A 248 -3.59 -8.46 3.58
CA GLU A 248 -4.91 -7.97 3.95
C GLU A 248 -5.76 -8.05 2.68
N MET A 249 -6.85 -8.83 2.73
CA MET A 249 -7.84 -8.84 1.68
C MET A 249 -8.45 -7.44 1.62
N VAL A 250 -7.80 -6.55 0.86
CA VAL A 250 -8.51 -5.42 0.27
C VAL A 250 -9.45 -6.09 -0.73
N GLU A 251 -10.69 -6.31 -0.33
CA GLU A 251 -11.76 -6.63 -1.26
C GLU A 251 -11.84 -5.43 -2.20
N LEU A 252 -11.15 -5.54 -3.34
CA LEU A 252 -11.10 -4.45 -4.28
C LEU A 252 -12.48 -4.28 -4.85
N GLU A 253 -13.00 -3.07 -4.74
CA GLU A 253 -14.26 -2.73 -5.35
C GLU A 253 -14.23 -3.12 -6.83
N SER A 254 -15.32 -3.72 -7.28
CA SER A 254 -15.47 -4.11 -8.66
C SER A 254 -16.89 -3.87 -9.13
N ASP A 255 -17.03 -3.33 -10.33
CA ASP A 255 -18.31 -3.24 -11.01
C ASP A 255 -18.37 -4.25 -12.16
N ASN A 256 -19.57 -4.76 -12.41
CA ASN A 256 -19.85 -5.67 -13.53
C ASN A 256 -20.92 -5.06 -14.43
N GLU A 257 -20.66 -5.03 -15.73
CA GLU A 257 -21.60 -4.65 -16.77
C GLU A 257 -22.04 -5.91 -17.55
N PRO A 258 -23.25 -6.42 -17.27
CA PRO A 258 -23.86 -7.51 -18.02
C PRO A 258 -24.80 -7.01 -19.13
N PHE A 259 -24.92 -5.69 -19.33
CA PHE A 259 -25.79 -5.05 -20.33
C PHE A 259 -27.30 -5.29 -20.21
N GLU A 260 -27.76 -6.02 -19.20
CA GLU A 260 -29.17 -6.38 -19.01
C GLU A 260 -30.12 -5.19 -18.80
N SER A 261 -29.60 -4.06 -18.30
CA SER A 261 -30.35 -2.83 -18.12
C SER A 261 -30.46 -1.98 -19.38
N LEU A 262 -29.73 -2.32 -20.45
CA LEU A 262 -29.73 -1.56 -21.70
C LEU A 262 -30.83 -2.04 -22.66
N ASP A 263 -31.47 -1.07 -23.30
CA ASP A 263 -32.40 -1.33 -24.39
C ASP A 263 -31.66 -1.88 -25.62
N ILE A 264 -32.34 -2.74 -26.38
CA ILE A 264 -31.84 -3.26 -27.67
C ILE A 264 -31.67 -2.09 -28.63
N THR A 265 -30.53 -2.04 -29.32
CA THR A 265 -30.26 -1.02 -30.34
C THR A 265 -30.23 -1.64 -31.73
N THR A 266 -30.68 -0.87 -32.73
CA THR A 266 -30.69 -1.29 -34.15
C THR A 266 -29.55 -0.67 -34.97
N GLU A 267 -28.82 0.26 -34.38
CA GLU A 267 -27.70 0.99 -34.97
C GLU A 267 -26.70 1.42 -33.88
N ASP A 268 -25.61 2.05 -34.31
CA ASP A 268 -24.63 2.68 -33.43
C ASP A 268 -25.31 3.64 -32.45
N ALA A 269 -24.87 3.63 -31.20
CA ALA A 269 -25.48 4.38 -30.12
C ALA A 269 -24.41 4.98 -29.21
N THR A 270 -24.66 6.16 -28.68
CA THR A 270 -23.72 6.86 -27.78
C THR A 270 -24.40 7.29 -26.50
N GLY A 271 -23.65 7.30 -25.40
CA GLY A 271 -24.14 7.71 -24.09
C GLY A 271 -25.11 6.73 -23.45
N LEU A 272 -25.06 5.45 -23.82
CA LEU A 272 -25.91 4.41 -23.22
C LEU A 272 -25.54 4.24 -21.75
N GLN A 273 -26.50 4.47 -20.85
CA GLN A 273 -26.24 4.41 -19.41
C GLN A 273 -26.08 2.97 -18.94
N GLY A 274 -24.84 2.55 -18.70
CA GLY A 274 -24.50 1.27 -18.09
C GLY A 274 -24.49 1.33 -16.56
N VAL A 275 -23.96 0.28 -15.94
CA VAL A 275 -23.87 0.12 -14.48
C VAL A 275 -22.94 1.16 -13.86
N PHE A 276 -21.72 1.29 -14.38
CA PHE A 276 -20.67 2.13 -13.80
C PHE A 276 -20.16 3.24 -14.72
N CYS A 277 -20.54 3.21 -16.01
CA CYS A 277 -20.16 4.21 -16.98
C CYS A 277 -21.23 4.35 -18.08
N LYS A 278 -21.03 5.28 -19.00
CA LYS A 278 -21.78 5.34 -20.25
C LYS A 278 -21.00 4.66 -21.37
N TRP A 279 -21.72 4.03 -22.29
CA TRP A 279 -21.14 3.29 -23.40
C TRP A 279 -21.42 3.97 -24.75
N ASP A 280 -20.38 4.05 -25.56
CA ASP A 280 -20.43 4.42 -26.97
C ASP A 280 -20.13 3.20 -27.85
N LEU A 281 -21.07 2.89 -28.73
CA LEU A 281 -21.04 1.80 -29.70
C LEU A 281 -20.78 2.38 -31.10
N THR A 282 -19.79 1.84 -31.79
CA THR A 282 -19.54 2.15 -33.21
C THR A 282 -19.36 0.85 -33.98
N ALA A 283 -20.04 0.70 -35.12
CA ALA A 283 -20.28 -0.56 -35.80
C ALA A 283 -20.66 -1.69 -34.81
N ALA A 284 -21.51 -1.38 -33.83
CA ALA A 284 -21.88 -2.26 -32.74
C ALA A 284 -23.30 -1.95 -32.22
N THR A 285 -23.97 -2.96 -31.68
CA THR A 285 -25.36 -2.88 -31.18
C THR A 285 -25.55 -3.68 -29.90
N ILE A 286 -26.54 -3.32 -29.08
CA ILE A 286 -27.04 -4.18 -28.01
C ILE A 286 -28.08 -5.13 -28.61
N GLU A 287 -27.88 -6.45 -28.48
CA GLU A 287 -28.79 -7.46 -29.01
C GLU A 287 -29.35 -8.38 -27.92
N ALA A 288 -30.52 -8.96 -28.19
CA ALA A 288 -31.02 -10.08 -27.41
C ALA A 288 -30.27 -11.36 -27.77
N THR A 289 -30.01 -12.20 -26.77
CA THR A 289 -29.26 -13.44 -26.94
C THR A 289 -29.86 -14.56 -26.09
N THR A 290 -29.62 -15.81 -26.52
CA THR A 290 -29.87 -17.03 -25.73
C THR A 290 -28.66 -17.97 -25.72
N GLY A 291 -27.54 -17.57 -26.32
CA GLY A 291 -26.39 -18.45 -26.57
C GLY A 291 -25.01 -17.81 -26.41
N TYR A 292 -24.97 -16.50 -26.15
CA TYR A 292 -23.78 -15.72 -25.83
C TYR A 292 -24.04 -14.98 -24.54
N GLY A 293 -23.04 -14.83 -23.69
CA GLY A 293 -23.23 -14.20 -22.38
C GLY A 293 -23.82 -15.12 -21.32
N ASN A 294 -24.02 -14.56 -20.13
CA ASN A 294 -24.69 -15.22 -19.01
C ASN A 294 -26.14 -14.75 -18.80
N GLY A 295 -26.61 -13.80 -19.61
CA GLY A 295 -27.95 -13.22 -19.54
C GLY A 295 -28.69 -13.19 -20.88
N ASN A 296 -29.54 -12.19 -21.08
CA ASN A 296 -30.39 -12.01 -22.25
C ASN A 296 -29.95 -10.83 -23.14
N ARG A 297 -28.87 -10.10 -22.78
CA ARG A 297 -28.30 -8.98 -23.52
C ARG A 297 -26.81 -9.17 -23.75
N VAL A 298 -26.34 -8.77 -24.92
CA VAL A 298 -24.92 -8.75 -25.29
C VAL A 298 -24.64 -7.57 -26.22
N VAL A 299 -23.38 -7.14 -26.26
CA VAL A 299 -22.91 -6.23 -27.30
C VAL A 299 -22.50 -7.06 -28.51
N LYS A 300 -23.22 -6.95 -29.63
CA LYS A 300 -22.74 -7.40 -30.93
C LYS A 300 -21.78 -6.37 -31.50
N ILE A 301 -20.57 -6.79 -31.83
CA ILE A 301 -19.51 -5.93 -32.37
C ILE A 301 -19.08 -6.44 -33.76
N ASN A 302 -19.26 -5.59 -34.76
CA ASN A 302 -18.92 -5.91 -36.15
C ASN A 302 -17.47 -5.52 -36.48
N ARG A 303 -17.10 -5.70 -37.75
CA ARG A 303 -15.77 -5.37 -38.26
C ARG A 303 -15.39 -3.91 -37.99
N TYR A 304 -14.23 -3.72 -37.37
CA TYR A 304 -13.70 -2.42 -36.93
C TYR A 304 -14.54 -1.73 -35.86
N GLY A 305 -15.54 -2.42 -35.32
CA GLY A 305 -16.39 -1.90 -34.29
C GLY A 305 -15.67 -1.68 -32.98
N THR A 306 -16.21 -0.77 -32.19
CA THR A 306 -15.68 -0.38 -30.89
C THR A 306 -16.80 -0.26 -29.87
N LEU A 307 -16.51 -0.74 -28.67
CA LEU A 307 -17.25 -0.43 -27.45
C LEU A 307 -16.34 0.43 -26.57
N THR A 308 -16.74 1.66 -26.30
CA THR A 308 -15.93 2.66 -25.60
C THR A 308 -16.64 3.11 -24.33
N SER A 309 -15.94 3.12 -23.20
CA SER A 309 -16.48 3.69 -21.96
C SER A 309 -16.33 5.20 -21.92
N SER A 310 -17.23 5.86 -21.19
CA SER A 310 -16.98 7.20 -20.66
C SER A 310 -15.83 7.17 -19.63
N LYS A 311 -15.46 8.33 -19.10
CA LYS A 311 -14.48 8.43 -18.01
C LYS A 311 -14.86 7.49 -16.86
N ILE A 312 -13.94 6.63 -16.45
CA ILE A 312 -14.11 5.79 -15.26
C ILE A 312 -13.69 6.59 -14.05
N ARG A 313 -14.56 6.68 -13.04
CA ARG A 313 -14.37 7.59 -11.91
C ARG A 313 -13.21 7.22 -11.00
N LYS A 314 -12.87 5.94 -10.94
CA LYS A 314 -11.83 5.37 -10.08
C LYS A 314 -10.62 4.91 -10.91
N PRO A 315 -9.41 4.88 -10.30
CA PRO A 315 -8.26 4.17 -10.86
C PRO A 315 -8.61 2.71 -11.17
N ILE A 316 -8.43 2.29 -12.41
CA ILE A 316 -8.64 0.92 -12.86
C ILE A 316 -7.39 0.08 -12.57
N LYS A 317 -7.58 -1.05 -11.89
CA LYS A 317 -6.55 -2.08 -11.69
C LYS A 317 -6.63 -3.15 -12.76
N GLU A 318 -7.85 -3.60 -13.06
CA GLU A 318 -8.07 -4.74 -13.93
C GLU A 318 -9.38 -4.57 -14.70
N VAL A 319 -9.37 -5.00 -15.97
CA VAL A 319 -10.60 -5.20 -16.73
C VAL A 319 -10.63 -6.63 -17.25
N THR A 320 -11.74 -7.32 -17.01
CA THR A 320 -12.05 -8.60 -17.62
C THR A 320 -13.32 -8.50 -18.44
N PHE A 321 -13.42 -9.27 -19.52
CA PHE A 321 -14.66 -9.43 -20.27
C PHE A 321 -14.65 -10.73 -21.04
N LYS A 322 -15.85 -11.25 -21.33
CA LYS A 322 -16.00 -12.42 -22.18
C LYS A 322 -16.22 -12.00 -23.61
N PHE A 323 -15.61 -12.75 -24.52
CA PHE A 323 -15.65 -12.49 -25.95
C PHE A 323 -15.97 -13.77 -26.71
N TRP A 324 -17.00 -13.74 -27.54
CA TRP A 324 -17.39 -14.84 -28.42
C TRP A 324 -17.13 -14.48 -29.86
N ASN A 325 -16.45 -15.37 -30.58
CA ASN A 325 -16.35 -15.34 -32.03
C ASN A 325 -17.31 -16.38 -32.61
N ALA A 326 -18.46 -15.91 -33.10
CA ALA A 326 -19.47 -16.77 -33.70
C ALA A 326 -19.22 -17.06 -35.19
N GLY A 327 -18.21 -16.43 -35.80
CA GLY A 327 -17.83 -16.69 -37.18
C GLY A 327 -16.91 -17.90 -37.31
N ASN A 328 -16.78 -18.40 -38.54
CA ASN A 328 -15.91 -19.55 -38.84
C ASN A 328 -14.41 -19.21 -38.90
N ASN A 329 -14.07 -17.92 -39.01
CA ASN A 329 -12.69 -17.46 -39.14
C ASN A 329 -12.19 -16.83 -37.84
N SER A 330 -10.88 -16.80 -37.63
CA SER A 330 -10.32 -16.09 -36.48
C SER A 330 -10.54 -14.58 -36.58
N THR A 331 -10.72 -13.93 -35.42
CA THR A 331 -10.80 -12.48 -35.28
C THR A 331 -9.70 -11.96 -34.35
N THR A 332 -9.41 -10.67 -34.43
CA THR A 332 -8.46 -10.00 -33.53
C THR A 332 -9.19 -9.03 -32.61
N VAL A 333 -8.93 -9.14 -31.31
CA VAL A 333 -9.44 -8.24 -30.28
C VAL A 333 -8.31 -7.38 -29.74
N TYR A 334 -8.60 -6.09 -29.55
CA TYR A 334 -7.74 -5.12 -28.88
C TYR A 334 -8.47 -4.53 -27.68
N PHE A 335 -7.73 -4.31 -26.61
CA PHE A 335 -8.16 -3.48 -25.48
C PHE A 335 -7.19 -2.30 -25.38
N ALA A 336 -7.72 -1.09 -25.26
CA ALA A 336 -6.92 0.11 -25.18
C ALA A 336 -7.44 1.05 -24.10
N THR A 337 -6.55 1.84 -23.51
CA THR A 337 -6.89 2.91 -22.56
C THR A 337 -6.54 4.29 -23.12
N SER A 338 -7.20 5.31 -22.58
CA SER A 338 -6.95 6.72 -22.92
C SER A 338 -7.05 7.60 -21.67
N THR A 339 -6.09 8.51 -21.52
CA THR A 339 -6.04 9.51 -20.43
C THR A 339 -6.33 10.93 -20.90
N ASP A 340 -6.51 11.14 -22.21
CA ASP A 340 -6.73 12.45 -22.85
C ASP A 340 -8.13 12.56 -23.47
N GLY A 341 -9.11 11.91 -22.85
CA GLY A 341 -10.51 11.98 -23.26
C GLY A 341 -10.82 11.25 -24.57
N GLY A 342 -10.03 10.24 -24.93
CA GLY A 342 -10.23 9.43 -26.14
C GLY A 342 -9.51 9.96 -27.38
N THR A 343 -8.64 10.96 -27.24
CA THR A 343 -7.84 11.51 -28.36
C THR A 343 -6.75 10.53 -28.77
N THR A 344 -6.04 9.97 -27.80
CA THR A 344 -4.99 8.97 -27.98
C THR A 344 -5.37 7.68 -27.27
N TRP A 345 -5.09 6.54 -27.92
CA TRP A 345 -5.41 5.21 -27.40
C TRP A 345 -4.19 4.32 -27.36
N ASN A 346 -3.88 3.79 -26.18
CA ASN A 346 -2.75 2.91 -25.93
C ASN A 346 -3.25 1.47 -25.77
N ASN A 347 -2.85 0.56 -26.65
CA ASN A 347 -3.23 -0.85 -26.55
C ASN A 347 -2.53 -1.52 -25.35
N GLN A 348 -3.30 -2.16 -24.49
CA GLN A 348 -2.81 -2.88 -23.33
C GLN A 348 -2.58 -4.35 -23.65
N LYS A 349 -1.70 -4.98 -22.88
CA LYS A 349 -1.40 -6.41 -23.05
C LYS A 349 -2.41 -7.26 -22.30
N GLU A 350 -2.93 -8.29 -22.96
CA GLU A 350 -3.71 -9.31 -22.27
C GLU A 350 -2.78 -10.13 -21.38
N ALA A 351 -3.22 -10.41 -20.14
CA ALA A 351 -2.40 -10.93 -19.06
C ALA A 351 -1.78 -12.30 -19.38
N SER A 352 -2.53 -13.19 -20.01
CA SER A 352 -2.08 -14.56 -20.32
C SER A 352 -1.21 -14.62 -21.57
N ALA A 353 -1.60 -13.90 -22.62
CA ALA A 353 -0.93 -13.87 -23.91
C ALA A 353 0.29 -12.93 -23.93
N ASN A 354 0.38 -11.99 -22.98
CA ASN A 354 1.39 -10.93 -22.92
C ASN A 354 1.51 -10.16 -24.26
N ALA A 355 0.37 -9.93 -24.91
CA ALA A 355 0.28 -9.35 -26.25
C ALA A 355 -0.78 -8.26 -26.33
N THR A 356 -0.50 -7.20 -27.11
CA THR A 356 -1.42 -6.06 -27.31
C THR A 356 -2.58 -6.34 -28.25
N LYS A 357 -2.64 -7.56 -28.79
CA LYS A 357 -3.71 -8.07 -29.63
C LYS A 357 -3.91 -9.55 -29.32
N VAL A 358 -5.15 -9.99 -29.29
CA VAL A 358 -5.51 -11.39 -29.05
C VAL A 358 -6.24 -11.94 -30.25
N ASN A 359 -5.77 -13.08 -30.77
CA ASN A 359 -6.46 -13.79 -31.83
C ASN A 359 -7.43 -14.80 -31.21
N VAL A 360 -8.72 -14.68 -31.54
CA VAL A 360 -9.77 -15.60 -31.07
C VAL A 360 -10.20 -16.47 -32.24
N SER A 361 -10.08 -17.79 -32.08
CA SER A 361 -10.45 -18.78 -33.11
C SER A 361 -11.94 -18.68 -33.48
N GLY A 362 -12.30 -19.10 -34.69
CA GLY A 362 -13.71 -19.18 -35.08
C GLY A 362 -14.48 -20.20 -34.23
N ASN A 363 -15.77 -19.94 -34.03
CA ASN A 363 -16.68 -20.77 -33.21
C ASN A 363 -16.12 -21.04 -31.80
N SER A 364 -15.51 -20.04 -31.18
CA SER A 364 -14.91 -20.15 -29.84
C SER A 364 -15.22 -18.93 -28.99
N ASN A 365 -14.99 -19.07 -27.69
CA ASN A 365 -15.07 -17.98 -26.74
C ASN A 365 -13.83 -17.97 -25.84
N VAL A 366 -13.55 -16.79 -25.30
CA VAL A 366 -12.44 -16.55 -24.38
C VAL A 366 -12.87 -15.52 -23.34
N GLU A 367 -12.35 -15.65 -22.13
CA GLU A 367 -12.35 -14.57 -21.14
C GLU A 367 -11.00 -13.87 -21.24
N LEU A 368 -11.02 -12.55 -21.47
CA LEU A 368 -9.81 -11.76 -21.64
C LEU A 368 -9.60 -10.91 -20.40
N LYS A 369 -8.36 -10.89 -19.89
CA LYS A 369 -7.97 -10.16 -18.68
C LYS A 369 -6.86 -9.16 -18.99
N TYR A 370 -7.04 -7.93 -18.55
CA TYR A 370 -6.07 -6.84 -18.71
C TYR A 370 -5.78 -6.24 -17.34
N VAL A 371 -4.58 -6.51 -16.82
CA VAL A 371 -4.06 -5.88 -15.61
C VAL A 371 -3.37 -4.58 -16.03
N LEU A 372 -3.73 -3.47 -15.40
CA LEU A 372 -3.29 -2.14 -15.77
C LEU A 372 -2.37 -1.56 -14.69
N ASP A 373 -1.22 -1.07 -15.13
CA ASP A 373 -0.26 -0.39 -14.25
C ASP A 373 -0.79 1.02 -13.94
N GLU A 374 -1.03 1.29 -12.64
CA GLU A 374 -1.23 2.63 -12.04
C GLU A 374 -2.02 3.62 -12.92
N THR A 375 -3.30 3.33 -13.20
CA THR A 375 -4.16 4.26 -13.95
C THR A 375 -4.72 5.37 -13.06
N GLU A 376 -5.02 6.51 -13.66
CA GLU A 376 -5.58 7.69 -12.96
C GLU A 376 -7.12 7.73 -13.05
N PRO A 377 -7.81 8.38 -12.09
CA PRO A 377 -9.23 8.69 -12.20
C PRO A 377 -9.54 9.43 -13.49
N GLY A 378 -10.59 9.02 -14.19
CA GLY A 378 -11.00 9.58 -15.48
C GLY A 378 -10.42 8.89 -16.70
N THR A 379 -9.66 7.81 -16.53
CA THR A 379 -9.21 6.95 -17.64
C THR A 379 -10.42 6.36 -18.39
N LEU A 380 -10.39 6.37 -19.72
CA LEU A 380 -11.33 5.65 -20.58
C LEU A 380 -10.71 4.33 -21.01
N PHE A 381 -11.54 3.34 -21.35
CA PHE A 381 -11.09 2.15 -22.06
C PHE A 381 -11.98 1.83 -23.26
N ARG A 382 -11.43 1.04 -24.18
CA ARG A 382 -12.10 0.64 -25.42
C ARG A 382 -11.76 -0.79 -25.79
N ILE A 383 -12.78 -1.56 -26.10
CA ILE A 383 -12.66 -2.88 -26.74
C ILE A 383 -12.90 -2.68 -28.24
N GLN A 384 -11.99 -3.18 -29.07
CA GLN A 384 -12.06 -3.06 -30.52
C GLN A 384 -11.92 -4.41 -31.21
N ASN A 385 -12.82 -4.66 -32.16
CA ASN A 385 -12.80 -5.84 -33.01
C ASN A 385 -12.19 -5.50 -34.38
N LYS A 386 -11.09 -6.17 -34.77
CA LYS A 386 -10.48 -6.02 -36.12
C LYS A 386 -10.35 -7.39 -36.79
N PRO A 387 -11.41 -7.92 -37.41
CA PRO A 387 -11.37 -9.19 -38.11
C PRO A 387 -10.63 -9.03 -39.45
N MET A 388 -9.96 -10.08 -39.91
CA MET A 388 -9.28 -10.06 -41.21
C MET A 388 -10.26 -10.11 -42.39
N THR A 389 -11.44 -10.73 -42.23
CA THR A 389 -12.51 -10.81 -43.25
C THR A 389 -13.77 -10.05 -42.83
N SER A 390 -14.66 -9.70 -43.77
CA SER A 390 -15.65 -8.62 -43.57
C SER A 390 -16.94 -8.98 -42.85
N ASN A 391 -17.21 -10.25 -42.52
CA ASN A 391 -18.47 -10.68 -41.91
C ASN A 391 -18.22 -11.66 -40.76
N ILE A 392 -17.75 -11.16 -39.61
CA ILE A 392 -17.62 -11.96 -38.39
C ILE A 392 -18.49 -11.30 -37.32
N GLU A 393 -19.53 -12.00 -36.89
CA GLU A 393 -20.35 -11.60 -35.75
C GLU A 393 -19.63 -12.00 -34.49
N ASN A 394 -19.37 -11.01 -33.63
CA ASN A 394 -18.72 -11.23 -32.35
C ASN A 394 -19.53 -10.59 -31.26
N TYR A 395 -19.42 -11.14 -30.06
CA TYR A 395 -20.22 -10.71 -28.92
C TYR A 395 -19.31 -10.45 -27.72
N ILE A 396 -19.61 -9.39 -26.98
CA ILE A 396 -18.94 -9.03 -25.73
C ILE A 396 -19.99 -9.03 -24.62
N ASP A 397 -19.61 -9.58 -23.46
CA ASP A 397 -20.45 -9.56 -22.25
C ASP A 397 -19.60 -9.59 -20.97
N ASP A 398 -20.28 -9.42 -19.83
CA ASP A 398 -19.74 -9.56 -18.47
C ASP A 398 -18.45 -8.73 -18.26
N ILE A 399 -18.49 -7.44 -18.63
CA ILE A 399 -17.32 -6.58 -18.43
C ILE A 399 -17.19 -6.28 -16.94
N THR A 400 -16.14 -6.81 -16.31
CA THR A 400 -15.84 -6.54 -14.91
C THR A 400 -14.63 -5.63 -14.80
N VAL A 401 -14.77 -4.56 -14.03
CA VAL A 401 -13.70 -3.60 -13.76
C VAL A 401 -13.38 -3.65 -12.28
N VAL A 402 -12.13 -3.94 -11.92
CA VAL A 402 -11.62 -3.90 -10.55
C VAL A 402 -10.81 -2.63 -10.37
N TYR A 403 -10.99 -1.94 -9.25
CA TYR A 403 -10.38 -0.64 -8.99
C TYR A 403 -9.15 -0.75 -8.09
N ASN A 404 -8.18 0.14 -8.28
CA ASN A 404 -7.15 0.40 -7.27
C ASN A 404 -7.74 1.36 -6.21
N PRO A 405 -7.36 1.23 -4.92
CA PRO A 405 -7.69 2.25 -3.93
C PRO A 405 -7.10 3.60 -4.34
N GLY A 406 -7.83 4.70 -4.17
CA GLY A 406 -7.35 6.03 -4.54
C GLY A 406 -8.43 7.10 -4.57
N GLU A 407 -8.06 8.31 -5.00
CA GLU A 407 -9.01 9.40 -5.22
C GLU A 407 -10.05 9.00 -6.28
N GLU A 408 -11.29 9.42 -6.09
CA GLU A 408 -12.38 9.16 -7.02
C GLU A 408 -12.91 10.48 -7.59
N LEU A 409 -13.17 10.53 -8.90
CA LEU A 409 -13.89 11.66 -9.47
C LEU A 409 -15.30 11.73 -8.87
N PRO A 410 -15.81 12.93 -8.56
CA PRO A 410 -17.17 13.08 -8.06
C PRO A 410 -18.14 12.38 -9.00
N GLU A 411 -19.24 11.84 -8.45
CA GLU A 411 -20.35 11.40 -9.29
C GLU A 411 -20.67 12.50 -10.26
N ASP A 412 -20.86 12.13 -11.53
CA ASP A 412 -21.50 13.01 -12.50
C ASP A 412 -22.89 13.33 -11.92
N ASN A 413 -22.96 14.36 -11.07
CA ASN A 413 -24.17 14.78 -10.42
C ASN A 413 -25.14 15.11 -11.55
N PRO A 414 -26.27 14.38 -11.72
CA PRO A 414 -27.30 14.77 -12.68
C PRO A 414 -28.08 16.01 -12.17
N GLY A 415 -27.43 16.83 -11.34
CA GLY A 415 -27.93 18.02 -10.69
C GLY A 415 -28.62 18.93 -11.69
N THR A 416 -29.91 19.06 -11.48
CA THR A 416 -30.83 20.01 -12.08
C THR A 416 -30.18 21.40 -12.27
N GLY A 417 -29.99 21.80 -13.52
CA GLY A 417 -29.81 23.21 -13.92
C GLY A 417 -28.39 23.77 -13.78
N ILE A 418 -27.80 24.12 -14.92
CA ILE A 418 -26.59 24.95 -14.99
C ILE A 418 -26.87 26.30 -14.31
N GLN A 419 -26.08 26.63 -13.27
CA GLN A 419 -25.98 27.99 -12.75
C GLN A 419 -24.89 28.76 -13.53
N GLN A 420 -25.34 29.87 -14.15
CA GLN A 420 -24.59 30.94 -14.81
C GLN A 420 -24.07 30.75 -16.24
N ILE A 421 -24.36 31.78 -17.05
CA ILE A 421 -24.01 32.01 -18.44
C ILE A 421 -23.26 33.34 -18.48
N TYR A 422 -22.17 33.41 -19.25
CA TYR A 422 -21.68 34.69 -19.80
C TYR A 422 -21.78 34.64 -21.33
N ALA A 423 -22.48 35.62 -21.91
CA ALA A 423 -22.55 35.81 -23.34
C ALA A 423 -21.37 36.69 -23.82
N THR A 424 -20.81 36.38 -24.99
CA THR A 424 -20.73 37.28 -26.16
C THR A 424 -19.87 36.68 -27.29
N GLY A 425 -20.22 37.00 -28.54
CA GLY A 425 -19.35 36.87 -29.73
C GLY A 425 -19.81 35.82 -30.75
N ALA A 426 -19.96 36.24 -32.01
CA ALA A 426 -20.49 35.48 -33.16
C ALA A 426 -19.74 34.17 -33.46
N VAL A 427 -20.42 33.18 -34.07
CA VAL A 427 -19.83 31.92 -34.55
C VAL A 427 -19.88 31.89 -36.07
N ASP A 428 -18.73 31.67 -36.68
CA ASP A 428 -18.53 31.51 -38.13
C ASP A 428 -19.03 30.14 -38.63
N ASN A 429 -19.47 30.08 -39.87
CA ASN A 429 -20.58 29.22 -40.32
C ASN A 429 -20.13 28.15 -41.34
N LYS A 430 -19.23 27.23 -40.97
CA LYS A 430 -18.86 26.08 -41.83
C LYS A 430 -18.63 24.79 -41.01
N ALA A 431 -19.54 23.83 -41.19
CA ALA A 431 -19.51 22.42 -40.76
C ALA A 431 -19.69 22.09 -39.25
N SER A 432 -20.54 22.83 -38.55
CA SER A 432 -20.80 22.60 -37.12
C SER A 432 -21.80 21.46 -36.88
N GLN A 433 -21.40 20.41 -36.16
CA GLN A 433 -22.29 19.35 -35.68
C GLN A 433 -23.26 19.93 -34.62
N MET A 434 -24.53 19.52 -34.65
CA MET A 434 -25.56 19.95 -33.70
C MET A 434 -25.79 18.88 -32.63
N TYR A 435 -25.96 19.28 -31.38
CA TYR A 435 -26.31 18.38 -30.28
C TYR A 435 -27.56 18.88 -29.55
N ASN A 436 -28.46 18.01 -29.07
CA ASN A 436 -29.54 18.45 -28.19
C ASN A 436 -29.02 18.75 -26.77
N LEU A 437 -29.88 19.26 -25.88
CA LEU A 437 -29.50 19.57 -24.50
C LEU A 437 -29.10 18.34 -23.67
N SER A 438 -29.43 17.14 -24.15
CA SER A 438 -29.02 15.86 -23.56
C SER A 438 -27.68 15.35 -24.14
N GLY A 439 -27.00 16.15 -24.97
CA GLY A 439 -25.69 15.82 -25.54
C GLY A 439 -25.72 14.85 -26.73
N GLN A 440 -26.91 14.53 -27.27
CA GLN A 440 -27.04 13.64 -28.43
C GLN A 440 -26.86 14.42 -29.72
N LYS A 441 -26.11 13.88 -30.68
CA LYS A 441 -25.95 14.50 -32.00
C LYS A 441 -27.29 14.47 -32.75
N VAL A 442 -27.73 15.63 -33.25
CA VAL A 442 -29.00 15.80 -33.95
C VAL A 442 -28.80 16.29 -35.38
N ASN A 443 -29.74 15.97 -36.25
CA ASN A 443 -29.73 16.42 -37.64
C ASN A 443 -30.19 17.89 -37.77
N PRO A 444 -29.93 18.56 -38.91
CA PRO A 444 -30.32 19.97 -39.13
C PRO A 444 -31.83 20.25 -39.08
N SER A 445 -32.67 19.22 -39.22
CA SER A 445 -34.13 19.33 -39.16
C SER A 445 -34.71 19.28 -37.74
N TYR A 446 -33.91 19.03 -36.71
CA TYR A 446 -34.34 19.00 -35.30
C TYR A 446 -34.78 20.38 -34.81
N ARG A 447 -36.04 20.53 -34.39
CA ARG A 447 -36.63 21.79 -33.92
C ARG A 447 -36.48 21.87 -32.40
N GLY A 448 -35.82 22.91 -31.88
CA GLY A 448 -35.61 23.09 -30.45
C GLY A 448 -34.25 23.69 -30.09
N ILE A 449 -33.92 23.72 -28.80
CA ILE A 449 -32.61 24.22 -28.33
C ILE A 449 -31.54 23.17 -28.62
N VAL A 450 -30.50 23.57 -29.35
CA VAL A 450 -29.35 22.75 -29.72
C VAL A 450 -28.04 23.42 -29.31
N ILE A 451 -26.96 22.64 -29.20
CA ILE A 451 -25.60 23.09 -28.95
C ILE A 451 -24.84 22.99 -30.28
N ILE A 452 -24.30 24.11 -30.74
CA ILE A 452 -23.48 24.22 -31.95
C ILE A 452 -22.17 24.90 -31.54
N ASN A 453 -21.04 24.23 -31.74
CA ASN A 453 -19.71 24.72 -31.34
C ASN A 453 -19.67 25.22 -29.87
N GLY A 454 -20.28 24.45 -28.97
CA GLY A 454 -20.35 24.76 -27.54
C GLY A 454 -21.34 25.87 -27.15
N LYS A 455 -22.14 26.41 -28.09
CA LYS A 455 -23.14 27.47 -27.81
C LYS A 455 -24.55 26.97 -28.00
N LYS A 456 -25.46 27.33 -27.08
CA LYS A 456 -26.89 27.04 -27.19
C LYS A 456 -27.55 27.96 -28.22
N VAL A 457 -28.24 27.38 -29.19
CA VAL A 457 -28.95 28.07 -30.28
C VAL A 457 -30.35 27.49 -30.38
N ILE A 458 -31.36 28.30 -30.67
CA ILE A 458 -32.70 27.81 -31.02
C ILE A 458 -32.67 27.46 -32.51
N ASN A 459 -32.74 26.17 -32.84
CA ASN A 459 -32.88 25.74 -34.22
C ASN A 459 -34.37 25.78 -34.59
N HIS A 460 -34.70 26.78 -35.40
CA HIS A 460 -36.07 27.11 -35.76
C HIS A 460 -36.69 26.09 -36.67
#